data_AF-A0A1J1IQT3-F1
#
_entry.id   AF-A0A1J1IQT3-F1
#
_cell.length_a   1.000
_cell.length_b   1.000
_cell.length_c   1.000
_cell.angle_alpha   90.00
_cell.angle_beta   90.00
_cell.angle_gamma   90.00
#
_symmetry.space_group_name_H-M   'P 1'
#
loop_
_entity.id
_entity.type
_entity.pdbx_description
1 polymer ?
#
loop_
_entity_poly.entity_id
_entity_poly.type
_entity_poly.pdbx_seq_one_letter_code
_entity_poly.pdbx_strand_id
1 'polypeptide(L)'
;MENLDSLVKEMTEVSRKQQDLSNYENISENLKQMIRASFHEEVQIHFFGSRIIGLAEKDSDLDIYIEFNKSFFANAIISKTNDERLLKLAKIICHAPNWCLKETVLRTRIPIIISVYNPLNMDCDISTTNGLSTENSKLLAYLFKIQPEAVSLFHFIREWLKTKNFTQFKGYTLTLLLTFFLQQKCLMPTISAVQNAIPEVRIDGFNVSFDNSRSLNYYKISKITDYKNHVQSFFQFYADFDFSKVMCLFTGKSIALSNYKQRYPKFLAKGIYLPGPCNRASNGGVVDFDYKTRFVNVCTISPSCLELFFNNNLKL
;
A
#
# COMPACT_ATOMS: atom_id res chain seq x y z
N MET A 1 26.85 9.83 11.85
CA MET A 1 26.53 10.87 10.85
C MET A 1 26.55 10.19 9.47
N GLU A 2 25.45 9.52 9.13
CA GLU A 2 25.39 8.49 8.09
C GLU A 2 25.46 9.03 6.66
N ASN A 3 26.08 8.24 5.79
CA ASN A 3 25.95 8.38 4.34
C ASN A 3 24.51 7.98 3.95
N LEU A 4 23.88 8.69 3.02
CA LEU A 4 22.54 8.37 2.51
C LEU A 4 22.39 6.90 2.06
N ASP A 5 23.43 6.32 1.47
CA ASP A 5 23.41 4.91 1.10
C ASP A 5 23.31 3.99 2.32
N SER A 6 23.93 4.39 3.43
CA SER A 6 23.82 3.67 4.70
C SER A 6 22.40 3.76 5.24
N LEU A 7 21.80 4.96 5.21
CA LEU A 7 20.44 5.18 5.67
C LEU A 7 19.43 4.38 4.83
N VAL A 8 19.54 4.38 3.50
CA VAL A 8 18.66 3.60 2.61
C VAL A 8 18.82 2.09 2.84
N LYS A 9 20.05 1.62 3.04
CA LYS A 9 20.31 0.21 3.37
C LYS A 9 19.71 -0.17 4.72
N GLU A 10 19.87 0.68 5.73
CA GLU A 10 19.26 0.47 7.05
C GLU A 10 17.74 0.41 6.94
N MET A 11 17.09 1.37 6.27
CA MET A 11 15.64 1.36 6.09
C MET A 11 15.15 0.11 5.35
N THR A 12 15.89 -0.33 4.33
CA THR A 12 15.58 -1.57 3.59
C THR A 12 15.72 -2.82 4.47
N GLU A 13 16.69 -2.82 5.39
CA GLU A 13 16.84 -3.90 6.37
C GLU A 13 15.72 -3.88 7.42
N VAL A 14 15.35 -2.69 7.90
CA VAL A 14 14.23 -2.50 8.82
C VAL A 14 12.94 -3.02 8.19
N SER A 15 12.62 -2.61 6.96
CA SER A 15 11.40 -3.02 6.27
C SER A 15 11.34 -4.53 6.03
N ARG A 16 12.48 -5.16 5.70
CA ARG A 16 12.59 -6.63 5.61
C ARG A 16 12.28 -7.32 6.94
N LYS A 17 12.82 -6.82 8.05
CA LYS A 17 12.54 -7.38 9.39
C LYS A 17 11.07 -7.23 9.76
N GLN A 18 10.44 -6.09 9.42
CA GLN A 18 9.01 -5.89 9.69
C GLN A 18 8.11 -6.82 8.85
N GLN A 19 8.59 -7.39 7.75
CA GLN A 19 7.81 -8.30 6.90
C GLN A 19 7.70 -9.71 7.49
N ASP A 20 8.54 -10.07 8.47
CA ASP A 20 8.46 -11.37 9.15
C ASP A 20 7.21 -11.40 10.06
N LEU A 21 6.24 -12.21 9.65
CA LEU A 21 4.95 -12.35 10.31
C LEU A 21 4.99 -13.09 11.64
N SER A 22 6.06 -13.86 11.90
CA SER A 22 6.23 -14.53 13.20
C SER A 22 6.26 -13.53 14.36
N ASN A 23 6.71 -12.30 14.08
CA ASN A 23 6.71 -11.18 15.03
C ASN A 23 5.28 -10.78 15.50
N TYR A 24 4.24 -11.18 14.77
CA TYR A 24 2.85 -10.78 15.03
C TYR A 24 1.92 -11.97 15.36
N GLU A 25 2.47 -13.17 15.55
CA GLU A 25 1.69 -14.36 15.92
C GLU A 25 0.93 -14.17 17.22
N ASN A 26 1.57 -13.56 18.22
CA ASN A 26 0.93 -13.27 19.51
C ASN A 26 -0.34 -12.39 19.36
N ILE A 27 -0.32 -11.43 18.44
CA ILE A 27 -1.49 -10.59 18.13
C ILE A 27 -2.59 -11.41 17.48
N SER A 28 -2.22 -12.23 16.49
CA SER A 28 -3.17 -13.10 15.79
C SER A 28 -3.87 -14.04 16.76
N GLU A 29 -3.12 -14.71 17.62
CA GLU A 29 -3.67 -15.68 18.57
C GLU A 29 -4.52 -15.00 19.65
N ASN A 30 -4.10 -13.82 20.14
CA ASN A 30 -4.89 -13.06 21.11
C ASN A 30 -6.22 -12.59 20.51
N LEU A 31 -6.23 -12.06 19.27
CA LEU A 31 -7.46 -11.70 18.56
C LEU A 31 -8.36 -12.91 18.35
N LYS A 32 -7.82 -14.04 17.85
CA LYS A 32 -8.60 -15.28 17.65
C LYS A 32 -9.25 -15.74 18.96
N GLN A 33 -8.52 -15.72 20.07
CA GLN A 33 -9.05 -16.12 21.38
C GLN A 33 -10.20 -15.21 21.83
N MET A 34 -10.01 -13.89 21.80
CA MET A 34 -11.01 -12.91 22.19
C MET A 34 -12.30 -13.03 21.36
N ILE A 35 -12.14 -13.27 20.06
CA ILE A 35 -13.24 -13.33 19.11
C ILE A 35 -14.01 -14.64 19.26
N ARG A 36 -13.32 -15.79 19.38
CA ARG A 36 -13.96 -17.09 19.60
C ARG A 36 -14.82 -17.09 20.86
N ALA A 37 -14.35 -16.45 21.93
CA ALA A 37 -15.09 -16.33 23.19
C ALA A 37 -16.39 -15.51 23.06
N SER A 38 -16.46 -14.58 22.11
CA SER A 38 -17.56 -13.60 22.02
C SER A 38 -18.50 -13.79 20.82
N PHE A 39 -18.01 -14.36 19.73
CA PHE A 39 -18.75 -14.53 18.48
C PHE A 39 -19.21 -15.96 18.25
N HIS A 40 -18.53 -16.96 18.81
CA HIS A 40 -18.75 -18.38 18.48
C HIS A 40 -18.65 -18.69 16.97
N GLU A 41 -17.96 -17.84 16.22
CA GLU A 41 -17.74 -17.97 14.77
C GLU A 41 -16.29 -18.40 14.49
N GLU A 42 -16.07 -19.07 13.36
CA GLU A 42 -14.72 -19.36 12.89
C GLU A 42 -14.09 -18.07 12.35
N VAL A 43 -12.88 -17.76 12.80
CA VAL A 43 -12.15 -16.58 12.33
C VAL A 43 -10.73 -16.88 11.89
N GLN A 44 -10.29 -16.16 10.86
CA GLN A 44 -8.91 -16.13 10.38
C GLN A 44 -8.40 -14.69 10.40
N ILE A 45 -7.12 -14.54 10.73
CA ILE A 45 -6.45 -13.25 10.81
C ILE A 45 -5.52 -13.14 9.62
N HIS A 46 -5.71 -12.10 8.82
CA HIS A 46 -4.89 -11.80 7.65
C HIS A 46 -4.23 -10.46 7.82
N PHE A 47 -2.95 -10.37 7.54
CA PHE A 47 -2.22 -9.11 7.55
C PHE A 47 -2.22 -8.50 6.15
N PHE A 48 -2.20 -7.16 6.09
CA PHE A 48 -2.01 -6.43 4.83
C PHE A 48 -1.13 -5.20 5.06
N GLY A 49 -1.12 -4.28 4.11
CA GLY A 49 -0.46 -2.99 4.25
C GLY A 49 1.06 -3.01 4.08
N SER A 50 1.71 -2.00 4.64
CA SER A 50 3.12 -1.65 4.42
C SER A 50 4.09 -2.77 4.87
N ARG A 51 3.77 -3.44 5.97
CA ARG A 51 4.55 -4.57 6.53
C ARG A 51 4.55 -5.75 5.57
N ILE A 52 3.40 -6.09 4.98
CA ILE A 52 3.31 -7.16 3.97
C ILE A 52 4.02 -6.81 2.68
N ILE A 53 3.91 -5.55 2.23
CA ILE A 53 4.55 -5.10 0.99
C ILE A 53 6.09 -5.10 1.12
N GLY A 54 6.61 -5.00 2.35
CA GLY A 54 8.04 -4.88 2.63
C GLY A 54 8.56 -3.46 2.51
N LEU A 55 7.71 -2.47 2.84
CA LEU A 55 8.01 -1.03 2.76
C LEU A 55 7.82 -0.31 4.10
N ALA A 56 7.46 -1.06 5.16
CA ALA A 56 7.19 -0.53 6.50
C ALA A 56 8.43 0.11 7.15
N GLU A 57 8.17 1.14 7.94
CA GLU A 57 9.09 1.67 8.95
C GLU A 57 8.91 0.90 10.27
N LYS A 58 9.82 1.11 11.22
CA LYS A 58 9.78 0.44 12.52
C LYS A 58 8.46 0.73 13.26
N ASP A 59 7.97 1.95 13.14
CA ASP A 59 6.78 2.51 13.77
C ASP A 59 5.52 2.46 12.87
N SER A 60 5.59 1.82 11.69
CA SER A 60 4.40 1.62 10.87
C SER A 60 3.35 0.79 11.62
N ASP A 61 2.08 1.05 11.36
CA ASP A 61 0.96 0.28 11.83
C ASP A 61 1.00 -1.20 11.39
N LEU A 62 0.27 -2.05 12.12
CA LEU A 62 -0.07 -3.40 11.71
C LEU A 62 -1.52 -3.43 11.21
N ASP A 63 -1.68 -3.51 9.89
CA ASP A 63 -2.98 -3.62 9.24
C ASP A 63 -3.52 -5.06 9.29
N ILE A 64 -4.75 -5.23 9.81
CA ILE A 64 -5.36 -6.52 10.10
C ILE A 64 -6.75 -6.63 9.45
N TYR A 65 -6.93 -7.67 8.65
CA TYR A 65 -8.24 -8.12 8.17
C TYR A 65 -8.68 -9.36 8.96
N ILE A 66 -9.85 -9.27 9.58
CA ILE A 66 -10.48 -10.39 10.29
C ILE A 66 -11.54 -10.99 9.39
N GLU A 67 -11.25 -12.20 8.92
CA GLU A 67 -12.17 -13.00 8.13
C GLU A 67 -13.07 -13.82 9.05
N PHE A 68 -14.39 -13.74 8.83
CA PHE A 68 -15.38 -14.56 9.52
C PHE A 68 -15.91 -15.66 8.60
N ASN A 69 -16.08 -16.88 9.11
CA ASN A 69 -16.75 -18.02 8.46
C ASN A 69 -16.28 -18.30 7.02
N LYS A 70 -14.96 -18.27 6.78
CA LYS A 70 -14.36 -18.57 5.47
C LYS A 70 -14.87 -17.67 4.32
N SER A 71 -15.19 -16.41 4.64
CA SER A 71 -15.78 -15.45 3.70
C SER A 71 -14.78 -14.72 2.80
N PHE A 72 -13.49 -15.06 2.81
CA PHE A 72 -12.44 -14.31 2.08
C PHE A 72 -12.79 -14.01 0.61
N PHE A 73 -13.36 -15.00 -0.08
CA PHE A 73 -13.76 -14.93 -1.49
C PHE A 73 -15.28 -14.90 -1.70
N ALA A 74 -16.07 -14.71 -0.63
CA ALA A 74 -17.52 -14.67 -0.74
C ALA A 74 -18.00 -13.35 -1.38
N ASN A 75 -19.07 -13.41 -2.17
CA ASN A 75 -19.67 -12.22 -2.79
C ASN A 75 -20.39 -11.34 -1.74
N ALA A 76 -20.36 -10.02 -1.98
CA ALA A 76 -20.67 -8.87 -1.11
C ALA A 76 -22.04 -8.77 -0.38
N ILE A 77 -22.76 -9.86 -0.13
CA ILE A 77 -24.02 -9.87 0.65
C ILE A 77 -23.77 -9.53 2.15
N ILE A 78 -22.51 -9.32 2.57
CA ILE A 78 -22.05 -9.32 3.97
C ILE A 78 -21.92 -7.91 4.59
N SER A 79 -22.18 -6.82 3.84
CA SER A 79 -21.76 -5.47 4.29
C SER A 79 -22.39 -5.03 5.63
N LYS A 80 -23.70 -5.24 5.84
CA LYS A 80 -24.36 -4.86 7.12
C LYS A 80 -23.86 -5.70 8.30
N THR A 81 -23.65 -7.00 8.08
CA THR A 81 -23.13 -7.90 9.10
C THR A 81 -21.68 -7.56 9.47
N ASN A 82 -20.88 -7.08 8.52
CA ASN A 82 -19.49 -6.70 8.79
C ASN A 82 -19.37 -5.44 9.65
N ASP A 83 -20.24 -4.45 9.48
CA ASP A 83 -20.27 -3.25 10.33
C ASP A 83 -20.71 -3.61 11.77
N GLU A 84 -21.71 -4.48 11.92
CA GLU A 84 -22.15 -4.98 13.23
C GLU A 84 -21.04 -5.79 13.92
N ARG A 85 -20.35 -6.66 13.18
CA ARG A 85 -19.18 -7.39 13.67
C ARG A 85 -18.08 -6.44 14.10
N LEU A 86 -17.78 -5.41 13.31
CA LEU A 86 -16.75 -4.42 13.64
C LEU A 86 -17.12 -3.64 14.91
N LEU A 87 -18.36 -3.20 15.04
CA LEU A 87 -18.84 -2.52 16.25
C LEU A 87 -18.76 -3.42 17.50
N LYS A 88 -19.11 -4.71 17.37
CA LYS A 88 -18.98 -5.67 18.46
C LYS A 88 -17.52 -5.94 18.80
N LEU A 89 -16.64 -6.05 17.80
CA LEU A 89 -15.19 -6.16 17.97
C LEU A 89 -14.61 -4.96 18.71
N ALA A 90 -15.00 -3.73 18.35
CA ALA A 90 -14.55 -2.52 19.02
C ALA A 90 -14.89 -2.54 20.52
N LYS A 91 -16.11 -3.00 20.87
CA LYS A 91 -16.51 -3.19 22.28
C LYS A 91 -15.65 -4.23 23.00
N ILE A 92 -15.33 -5.34 22.34
CA ILE A 92 -14.48 -6.39 22.92
C ILE A 92 -13.06 -5.87 23.14
N ILE A 93 -12.47 -5.19 22.14
CA ILE A 93 -11.14 -4.58 22.21
C ILE A 93 -11.07 -3.54 23.33
N CYS A 94 -12.11 -2.72 23.50
CA CYS A 94 -12.18 -1.70 24.54
C CYS A 94 -12.08 -2.26 25.98
N HIS A 95 -12.51 -3.51 26.20
CA HIS A 95 -12.50 -4.16 27.52
C HIS A 95 -11.40 -5.23 27.66
N ALA A 96 -10.57 -5.42 26.63
CA ALA A 96 -9.54 -6.44 26.62
C ALA A 96 -8.24 -5.93 27.27
N PRO A 97 -7.60 -6.69 28.17
CA PRO A 97 -6.45 -6.22 28.94
C PRO A 97 -5.22 -5.88 28.09
N ASN A 98 -5.04 -6.57 26.97
CA ASN A 98 -3.88 -6.39 26.09
C ASN A 98 -4.07 -5.30 25.03
N TRP A 99 -5.24 -4.67 24.98
CA TRP A 99 -5.60 -3.74 23.92
C TRP A 99 -6.00 -2.38 24.47
N CYS A 100 -5.75 -1.34 23.68
CA CYS A 100 -6.28 0.00 23.89
C CYS A 100 -7.00 0.43 22.63
N LEU A 101 -8.33 0.58 22.70
CA LEU A 101 -9.11 1.17 21.61
C LEU A 101 -8.80 2.68 21.52
N LYS A 102 -8.40 3.16 20.34
CA LYS A 102 -8.17 4.59 20.09
C LYS A 102 -9.38 5.21 19.43
N GLU A 103 -9.84 4.61 18.32
CA GLU A 103 -10.94 5.15 17.53
C GLU A 103 -11.67 4.03 16.77
N THR A 104 -12.93 4.26 16.41
CA THR A 104 -13.66 3.44 15.44
C THR A 104 -14.21 4.32 14.35
N VAL A 105 -13.70 4.15 13.13
CA VAL A 105 -14.03 4.98 11.97
C VAL A 105 -14.99 4.20 11.07
N LEU A 106 -16.29 4.54 11.13
CA LEU A 106 -17.35 3.79 10.43
C LEU A 106 -17.84 4.46 9.14
N ARG A 107 -17.76 5.80 9.05
CA ARG A 107 -18.31 6.58 7.93
C ARG A 107 -17.30 6.75 6.79
N THR A 108 -16.60 5.68 6.46
CA THR A 108 -15.61 5.63 5.37
C THR A 108 -15.90 4.44 4.47
N ARG A 109 -15.20 4.35 3.34
CA ARG A 109 -15.35 3.22 2.40
C ARG A 109 -15.00 1.88 3.05
N ILE A 110 -14.03 1.88 3.95
CA ILE A 110 -13.55 0.70 4.66
C ILE A 110 -13.60 1.06 6.14
N PRO A 111 -14.65 0.63 6.86
CA PRO A 111 -14.74 0.80 8.30
C PRO A 111 -13.54 0.13 8.99
N ILE A 112 -12.98 0.82 9.98
CA ILE A 112 -11.75 0.40 10.65
C ILE A 112 -11.76 0.74 12.14
N ILE A 113 -11.15 -0.13 12.94
CA ILE A 113 -10.84 0.09 14.35
C ILE A 113 -9.36 0.45 14.44
N ILE A 114 -9.07 1.60 15.04
CA ILE A 114 -7.71 2.04 15.35
C ILE A 114 -7.45 1.69 16.81
N SER A 115 -6.41 0.92 17.07
CA SER A 115 -6.11 0.39 18.40
C SER A 115 -4.61 0.23 18.63
N VAL A 116 -4.21 0.00 19.87
CA VAL A 116 -2.83 -0.37 20.24
C VAL A 116 -2.84 -1.74 20.90
N TYR A 117 -1.96 -2.63 20.45
CA TYR A 117 -1.64 -3.84 21.19
C TYR A 117 -0.54 -3.54 22.21
N ASN A 118 -0.93 -3.45 23.48
CA ASN A 118 -0.08 -2.97 24.57
C ASN A 118 1.20 -3.80 24.77
N PRO A 119 1.20 -5.15 24.71
CA PRO A 119 2.40 -5.94 24.95
C PRO A 119 3.56 -5.65 23.99
N LEU A 120 3.28 -5.18 22.78
CA LEU A 120 4.29 -4.78 21.79
C LEU A 120 4.34 -3.27 21.53
N ASN A 121 3.50 -2.49 22.21
CA ASN A 121 3.27 -1.07 21.92
C ASN A 121 3.12 -0.80 20.41
N MET A 122 2.22 -1.54 19.76
CA MET A 122 2.07 -1.50 18.31
C MET A 122 0.68 -1.03 17.91
N ASP A 123 0.64 0.02 17.09
CA ASP A 123 -0.58 0.49 16.45
C ASP A 123 -1.13 -0.57 15.49
N CYS A 124 -2.44 -0.81 15.58
CA CYS A 124 -3.15 -1.84 14.85
C CYS A 124 -4.44 -1.28 14.26
N ASP A 125 -4.55 -1.44 12.94
CA ASP A 125 -5.66 -0.97 12.12
C ASP A 125 -6.49 -2.19 11.66
N ILE A 126 -7.66 -2.40 12.28
CA ILE A 126 -8.42 -3.64 12.15
C ILE A 126 -9.71 -3.42 11.33
N SER A 127 -9.88 -4.19 10.26
CA SER A 127 -11.10 -4.19 9.43
C SER A 127 -11.71 -5.59 9.27
N THR A 128 -13.02 -5.63 9.03
CA THR A 128 -13.79 -6.84 8.72
C THR A 128 -14.36 -6.84 7.31
N THR A 129 -13.97 -5.88 6.46
CA THR A 129 -14.66 -5.59 5.20
C THR A 129 -14.55 -6.72 4.17
N ASN A 130 -13.35 -7.01 3.68
CA ASN A 130 -13.06 -8.08 2.71
C ASN A 130 -11.54 -8.31 2.56
N GLY A 131 -11.16 -9.34 1.80
CA GLY A 131 -9.76 -9.68 1.50
C GLY A 131 -9.07 -8.85 0.41
N LEU A 132 -9.68 -7.80 -0.15
CA LEU A 132 -9.06 -7.04 -1.26
C LEU A 132 -7.76 -6.38 -0.84
N SER A 133 -7.70 -5.81 0.36
CA SER A 133 -6.48 -5.16 0.86
C SER A 133 -5.35 -6.17 1.01
N THR A 134 -5.67 -7.38 1.50
CA THR A 134 -4.73 -8.50 1.61
C THR A 134 -4.17 -8.91 0.25
N GLU A 135 -5.02 -9.12 -0.76
CA GLU A 135 -4.55 -9.52 -2.09
C GLU A 135 -3.80 -8.40 -2.82
N ASN A 136 -4.23 -7.14 -2.67
CA ASN A 136 -3.48 -5.99 -3.19
C ASN A 136 -2.07 -5.92 -2.58
N SER A 137 -1.95 -6.12 -1.27
CA SER A 137 -0.66 -6.13 -0.57
C SER A 137 0.23 -7.28 -1.02
N LYS A 138 -0.32 -8.50 -1.19
CA LYS A 138 0.44 -9.65 -1.73
C LYS A 138 0.94 -9.39 -3.15
N LEU A 139 0.10 -8.78 -4.00
CA LEU A 139 0.48 -8.44 -5.37
C LEU A 139 1.62 -7.42 -5.39
N LEU A 140 1.50 -6.33 -4.63
CA LEU A 140 2.55 -5.33 -4.51
C LEU A 140 3.82 -5.93 -3.90
N ALA A 141 3.72 -6.74 -2.85
CA ALA A 141 4.85 -7.45 -2.25
C ALA A 141 5.61 -8.28 -3.30
N TYR A 142 4.88 -8.99 -4.18
CA TYR A 142 5.48 -9.72 -5.29
C TYR A 142 6.23 -8.80 -6.26
N LEU A 143 5.63 -7.67 -6.68
CA LEU A 143 6.27 -6.72 -7.59
C LEU A 143 7.58 -6.16 -7.01
N PHE A 144 7.59 -5.77 -5.73
CA PHE A 144 8.80 -5.28 -5.06
C PHE A 144 9.82 -6.41 -4.80
N LYS A 145 9.37 -7.63 -4.53
CA LYS A 145 10.23 -8.81 -4.39
C LYS A 145 11.01 -9.11 -5.67
N ILE A 146 10.38 -9.03 -6.84
CA ILE A 146 11.06 -9.32 -8.12
C ILE A 146 11.95 -8.17 -8.59
N GLN A 147 11.75 -6.94 -8.09
CA GLN A 147 12.58 -5.76 -8.38
C GLN A 147 13.07 -5.11 -7.06
N PRO A 148 14.02 -5.75 -6.34
CA PRO A 148 14.39 -5.35 -4.97
C PRO A 148 14.92 -3.91 -4.85
N GLU A 149 15.63 -3.39 -5.87
CA GLU A 149 16.10 -2.00 -5.86
C GLU A 149 14.97 -0.96 -5.91
N ALA A 150 13.74 -1.37 -6.25
CA ALA A 150 12.57 -0.51 -6.09
C ALA A 150 12.26 -0.22 -4.62
N VAL A 151 12.65 -1.10 -3.69
CA VAL A 151 12.52 -0.86 -2.24
C VAL A 151 13.51 0.23 -1.81
N SER A 152 14.77 0.16 -2.26
CA SER A 152 15.77 1.21 -2.05
C SER A 152 15.28 2.56 -2.59
N LEU A 153 14.75 2.55 -3.82
CA LEU A 153 14.17 3.74 -4.47
C LEU A 153 12.99 4.32 -3.67
N PHE A 154 12.10 3.47 -3.18
CA PHE A 154 10.95 3.88 -2.36
C PHE A 154 11.40 4.60 -1.09
N HIS A 155 12.31 4.00 -0.33
CA HIS A 155 12.78 4.58 0.92
C HIS A 155 13.54 5.89 0.68
N PHE A 156 14.37 5.95 -0.37
CA PHE A 156 15.02 7.22 -0.75
C PHE A 156 13.99 8.31 -1.05
N ILE A 157 13.01 8.03 -1.93
CA ILE A 157 12.00 9.04 -2.32
C ILE A 157 11.23 9.49 -1.09
N ARG A 158 10.86 8.57 -0.20
CA ARG A 158 10.13 8.89 1.03
C ARG A 158 10.93 9.84 1.94
N GLU A 159 12.20 9.54 2.20
CA GLU A 159 13.04 10.43 3.02
C GLU A 159 13.29 11.77 2.34
N TRP A 160 13.49 11.77 1.03
CA TRP A 160 13.60 13.02 0.27
C TRP A 160 12.33 13.88 0.40
N LEU A 161 11.15 13.29 0.32
CA LEU A 161 9.89 14.02 0.54
C LEU A 161 9.82 14.60 1.96
N LYS A 162 10.29 13.87 2.98
CA LYS A 162 10.39 14.36 4.36
C LYS A 162 11.32 15.59 4.47
N THR A 163 12.49 15.58 3.82
CA THR A 163 13.39 16.77 3.82
C THR A 163 12.80 17.98 3.10
N LYS A 164 11.79 17.77 2.25
CA LYS A 164 10.99 18.83 1.61
C LYS A 164 9.72 19.18 2.39
N ASN A 165 9.59 18.72 3.64
CA ASN A 165 8.42 18.91 4.50
C ASN A 165 7.10 18.42 3.86
N PHE A 166 7.20 17.35 3.06
CA PHE A 166 6.08 16.72 2.39
C PHE A 166 5.81 15.33 3.00
N THR A 167 4.80 15.25 3.87
CA THR A 167 4.42 14.05 4.64
C THR A 167 2.96 13.66 4.43
N GLN A 168 2.27 14.29 3.47
CA GLN A 168 0.82 14.19 3.30
C GLN A 168 0.36 12.94 2.55
N PHE A 169 1.28 12.21 1.91
CA PHE A 169 0.95 10.94 1.28
C PHE A 169 0.98 9.82 2.32
N LYS A 170 -0.13 9.06 2.37
CA LYS A 170 -0.09 7.74 2.99
C LYS A 170 0.96 6.89 2.26
N GLY A 171 1.65 6.01 2.99
CA GLY A 171 2.67 5.12 2.40
C GLY A 171 2.14 4.38 1.16
N TYR A 172 0.89 3.93 1.21
CA TYR A 172 0.21 3.28 0.08
C TYR A 172 0.14 4.16 -1.18
N THR A 173 -0.17 5.45 -1.07
CA THR A 173 -0.21 6.37 -2.22
C THR A 173 1.16 6.47 -2.88
N LEU A 174 2.24 6.59 -2.10
CA LEU A 174 3.60 6.62 -2.63
C LEU A 174 3.98 5.27 -3.28
N THR A 175 3.58 4.14 -2.70
CA THR A 175 3.80 2.80 -3.28
C THR A 175 3.16 2.70 -4.67
N LEU A 176 1.92 3.17 -4.82
CA LEU A 176 1.24 3.13 -6.12
C LEU A 176 1.88 4.11 -7.12
N LEU A 177 2.30 5.30 -6.69
CA LEU A 177 2.99 6.27 -7.56
C LEU A 177 4.31 5.71 -8.07
N LEU A 178 5.09 5.08 -7.19
CA LEU A 178 6.34 4.43 -7.58
C LEU A 178 6.08 3.27 -8.53
N THR A 179 5.09 2.42 -8.24
CA THR A 179 4.71 1.30 -9.12
C THR A 179 4.35 1.80 -10.52
N PHE A 180 3.53 2.85 -10.62
CA PHE A 180 3.15 3.43 -11.91
C PHE A 180 4.36 4.01 -12.67
N PHE A 181 5.22 4.75 -11.97
CA PHE A 181 6.45 5.28 -12.56
C PHE A 181 7.35 4.16 -13.12
N LEU A 182 7.55 3.09 -12.36
CA LEU A 182 8.36 1.96 -12.80
C LEU A 182 7.73 1.23 -14.00
N GLN A 183 6.39 1.14 -14.06
CA GLN A 183 5.69 0.62 -15.24
C GLN A 183 5.92 1.51 -16.47
N GLN A 184 5.89 2.85 -16.33
CA GLN A 184 6.18 3.77 -17.44
C GLN A 184 7.63 3.65 -17.94
N LYS A 185 8.56 3.29 -17.06
CA LYS A 185 9.98 3.07 -17.41
C LYS A 185 10.27 1.64 -17.89
N CYS A 186 9.26 0.78 -18.03
CA CYS A 186 9.42 -0.64 -18.35
C CYS A 186 10.32 -1.38 -17.34
N LEU A 187 10.29 -0.97 -16.06
CA LEU A 187 11.06 -1.52 -14.94
C LEU A 187 10.20 -2.33 -13.96
N MET A 188 8.90 -2.45 -14.22
CA MET A 188 7.96 -3.24 -13.40
C MET A 188 6.80 -3.73 -14.28
N PRO A 189 6.34 -4.98 -14.13
CA PRO A 189 5.26 -5.48 -14.96
C PRO A 189 3.94 -4.79 -14.62
N THR A 190 3.04 -4.73 -15.61
CA THR A 190 1.67 -4.23 -15.40
C THR A 190 0.85 -5.25 -14.62
N ILE A 191 -0.23 -4.82 -13.96
CA ILE A 191 -1.10 -5.79 -13.28
C ILE A 191 -1.71 -6.75 -14.30
N SER A 192 -2.09 -6.28 -15.49
CA SER A 192 -2.60 -7.16 -16.55
C SER A 192 -1.61 -8.24 -16.97
N ALA A 193 -0.30 -7.96 -16.94
CA ALA A 193 0.73 -8.93 -17.30
C ALA A 193 0.86 -10.05 -16.25
N VAL A 194 0.82 -9.70 -14.96
CA VAL A 194 0.94 -10.69 -13.87
C VAL A 194 -0.35 -11.49 -13.64
N GLN A 195 -1.50 -10.96 -14.10
CA GLN A 195 -2.79 -11.67 -14.08
C GLN A 195 -3.07 -12.46 -15.36
N ASN A 196 -2.19 -12.41 -16.36
CA ASN A 196 -2.43 -13.00 -17.66
C ASN A 196 -2.40 -14.54 -17.64
N ALA A 197 -3.34 -15.19 -18.32
CA ALA A 197 -3.41 -16.64 -18.51
C ALA A 197 -3.50 -17.47 -17.20
N ILE A 198 -4.18 -16.92 -16.18
CA ILE A 198 -4.43 -17.60 -14.89
C ILE A 198 -5.94 -17.60 -14.62
N PRO A 199 -6.51 -18.66 -14.03
CA PRO A 199 -7.90 -18.66 -13.59
C PRO A 199 -8.21 -17.50 -12.63
N GLU A 200 -9.27 -16.75 -12.94
CA GLU A 200 -9.67 -15.60 -12.14
C GLU A 200 -10.35 -16.05 -10.84
N VAL A 201 -9.86 -15.50 -9.72
CA VAL A 201 -10.55 -15.46 -8.44
C VAL A 201 -10.95 -14.02 -8.21
N ARG A 202 -12.18 -13.78 -7.74
CA ARG A 202 -12.72 -12.43 -7.58
C ARG A 202 -13.11 -12.14 -6.14
N ILE A 203 -12.81 -10.93 -5.70
CA ILE A 203 -13.32 -10.34 -4.45
C ILE A 203 -14.01 -9.03 -4.84
N ASP A 204 -15.27 -8.84 -4.44
CA ASP A 204 -16.12 -7.72 -4.85
C ASP A 204 -16.12 -7.46 -6.37
N GLY A 205 -16.10 -8.54 -7.15
CA GLY A 205 -16.10 -8.47 -8.62
C GLY A 205 -14.77 -8.07 -9.26
N PHE A 206 -13.69 -7.87 -8.49
CA PHE A 206 -12.35 -7.59 -9.02
C PHE A 206 -11.51 -8.85 -9.05
N ASN A 207 -10.86 -9.13 -10.18
CA ASN A 207 -9.89 -10.24 -10.29
C ASN A 207 -8.68 -9.94 -9.38
N VAL A 208 -8.39 -10.86 -8.47
CA VAL A 208 -7.26 -10.80 -7.53
C VAL A 208 -6.19 -11.85 -7.81
N SER A 209 -6.42 -12.79 -8.74
CA SER A 209 -5.43 -13.81 -9.11
C SER A 209 -4.22 -13.17 -9.79
N PHE A 210 -3.00 -13.63 -9.46
CA PHE A 210 -1.76 -13.28 -10.17
C PHE A 210 -0.72 -14.39 -10.01
N ASP A 211 0.23 -14.49 -10.95
CA ASP A 211 1.32 -15.48 -10.90
C ASP A 211 2.50 -14.88 -10.14
N ASN A 212 2.68 -15.34 -8.91
CA ASN A 212 3.75 -14.89 -8.02
C ASN A 212 5.05 -15.72 -8.16
N SER A 213 5.12 -16.64 -9.12
CA SER A 213 6.28 -17.52 -9.36
C SER A 213 7.25 -16.97 -10.41
N ARG A 214 6.81 -16.02 -11.25
CA ARG A 214 7.63 -15.48 -12.35
C ARG A 214 8.62 -14.44 -11.87
N SER A 215 9.77 -14.37 -12.53
CA SER A 215 10.78 -13.32 -12.34
C SER A 215 10.68 -12.24 -13.43
N LEU A 216 11.44 -11.15 -13.29
CA LEU A 216 11.48 -10.07 -14.29
C LEU A 216 11.83 -10.57 -15.71
N ASN A 217 12.68 -11.59 -15.83
CA ASN A 217 13.09 -12.15 -17.12
C ASN A 217 11.91 -12.69 -17.92
N TYR A 218 10.92 -13.30 -17.25
CA TYR A 218 9.70 -13.81 -17.90
C TYR A 218 8.92 -12.67 -18.57
N TYR A 219 8.87 -11.50 -17.93
CA TYR A 219 8.21 -10.30 -18.45
C TYR A 219 9.10 -9.47 -19.39
N LYS A 220 10.33 -9.93 -19.67
CA LYS A 220 11.34 -9.20 -20.45
C LYS A 220 11.65 -7.81 -19.86
N ILE A 221 11.68 -7.73 -18.53
CA ILE A 221 11.97 -6.50 -17.78
C ILE A 221 13.38 -6.57 -17.22
N SER A 222 14.11 -5.46 -17.34
CA SER A 222 15.45 -5.34 -16.78
C SER A 222 15.42 -5.11 -15.27
N LYS A 223 16.43 -5.65 -14.57
CA LYS A 223 16.71 -5.28 -13.18
C LYS A 223 17.16 -3.83 -13.12
N ILE A 224 16.74 -3.13 -12.08
CA ILE A 224 17.36 -1.86 -11.69
C ILE A 224 18.74 -2.21 -11.12
N THR A 225 19.80 -1.62 -11.67
CA THR A 225 21.18 -1.81 -11.21
C THR A 225 21.67 -0.63 -10.37
N ASP A 226 21.06 0.54 -10.55
CA ASP A 226 21.34 1.75 -9.78
C ASP A 226 20.04 2.53 -9.58
N TYR A 227 19.50 2.46 -8.36
CA TYR A 227 18.26 3.15 -8.04
C TYR A 227 18.42 4.68 -8.03
N LYS A 228 19.63 5.21 -7.83
CA LYS A 228 19.87 6.66 -7.72
C LYS A 228 19.55 7.40 -9.01
N ASN A 229 19.91 6.80 -10.15
CA ASN A 229 19.56 7.33 -11.49
C ASN A 229 18.04 7.43 -11.71
N HIS A 230 17.27 6.65 -10.96
CA HIS A 230 15.81 6.67 -11.03
C HIS A 230 15.16 7.66 -10.06
N VAL A 231 15.87 8.16 -9.04
CA VAL A 231 15.35 9.15 -8.09
C VAL A 231 15.03 10.45 -8.81
N GLN A 232 16.01 11.05 -9.49
CA GLN A 232 15.79 12.30 -10.26
C GLN A 232 14.71 12.08 -11.32
N SER A 233 14.77 10.94 -12.03
CA SER A 233 13.78 10.57 -13.04
C SER A 233 12.36 10.47 -12.47
N PHE A 234 12.18 10.01 -11.23
CA PHE A 234 10.87 9.94 -10.58
C PHE A 234 10.27 11.34 -10.37
N PHE A 235 11.07 12.26 -9.82
CA PHE A 235 10.60 13.62 -9.58
C PHE A 235 10.37 14.37 -10.89
N GLN A 236 11.27 14.25 -11.86
CA GLN A 236 11.09 14.83 -13.19
C GLN A 236 9.82 14.30 -13.87
N PHE A 237 9.61 12.98 -13.82
CA PHE A 237 8.41 12.36 -14.39
C PHE A 237 7.12 12.96 -13.82
N TYR A 238 7.04 13.15 -12.51
CA TYR A 238 5.86 13.72 -11.86
C TYR A 238 5.80 15.25 -11.92
N ALA A 239 6.90 15.95 -12.20
CA ALA A 239 6.87 17.37 -12.54
C ALA A 239 6.17 17.59 -13.90
N ASP A 240 6.44 16.70 -14.85
CA ASP A 240 5.92 16.77 -16.23
C ASP A 240 4.57 16.04 -16.41
N PHE A 241 4.11 15.31 -15.39
CA PHE A 241 2.94 14.44 -15.51
C PHE A 241 1.63 15.23 -15.63
N ASP A 242 0.80 14.84 -16.58
CA ASP A 242 -0.57 15.35 -16.73
C ASP A 242 -1.52 14.70 -15.71
N PHE A 243 -1.65 15.34 -14.53
CA PHE A 243 -2.54 14.89 -13.45
C PHE A 243 -4.04 15.00 -13.75
N SER A 244 -4.45 15.47 -14.94
CA SER A 244 -5.84 15.32 -15.39
C SER A 244 -6.18 13.87 -15.78
N LYS A 245 -5.16 13.02 -15.98
CA LYS A 245 -5.30 11.62 -16.37
C LYS A 245 -5.24 10.67 -15.18
N VAL A 246 -5.91 9.54 -15.35
CA VAL A 246 -5.90 8.41 -14.42
C VAL A 246 -4.69 7.53 -14.67
N MET A 247 -3.88 7.29 -13.64
CA MET A 247 -2.71 6.42 -13.66
C MET A 247 -3.13 4.96 -13.48
N CYS A 248 -3.43 4.26 -14.58
CA CYS A 248 -3.94 2.90 -14.52
C CYS A 248 -2.80 1.87 -14.37
N LEU A 249 -2.59 1.39 -13.15
CA LEU A 249 -1.62 0.32 -12.86
C LEU A 249 -1.89 -0.97 -13.64
N PHE A 250 -3.17 -1.25 -13.91
CA PHE A 250 -3.57 -2.46 -14.64
C PHE A 250 -2.98 -2.52 -16.03
N THR A 251 -3.05 -1.42 -16.77
CA THR A 251 -2.48 -1.35 -18.13
C THR A 251 -1.07 -0.76 -18.16
N GLY A 252 -0.59 -0.18 -17.05
CA GLY A 252 0.60 0.67 -17.02
C GLY A 252 0.48 1.86 -17.96
N LYS A 253 -0.72 2.49 -18.06
CA LYS A 253 -0.97 3.61 -18.98
C LYS A 253 -1.80 4.70 -18.31
N SER A 254 -1.64 5.92 -18.79
CA SER A 254 -2.52 7.05 -18.44
C SER A 254 -3.82 6.99 -19.25
N ILE A 255 -4.96 7.17 -18.60
CA ILE A 255 -6.30 7.12 -19.22
C ILE A 255 -7.02 8.44 -18.96
N ALA A 256 -7.71 8.98 -19.97
CA ALA A 256 -8.56 10.15 -19.79
C ALA A 256 -9.63 9.90 -18.70
N LEU A 257 -9.82 10.87 -17.80
CA LEU A 257 -10.77 10.72 -16.69
C LEU A 257 -12.20 10.42 -17.17
N SER A 258 -12.63 11.02 -18.27
CA SER A 258 -13.93 10.76 -18.89
C SER A 258 -14.11 9.27 -19.24
N ASN A 259 -13.16 8.70 -19.97
CA ASN A 259 -13.18 7.28 -20.35
C ASN A 259 -13.09 6.37 -19.12
N TYR A 260 -12.32 6.75 -18.11
CA TYR A 260 -12.22 5.97 -16.88
C TYR A 260 -13.54 5.95 -16.10
N LYS A 261 -14.21 7.11 -15.98
CA LYS A 261 -15.51 7.23 -15.30
C LYS A 261 -16.66 6.58 -16.06
N GLN A 262 -16.59 6.42 -17.38
CA GLN A 262 -17.56 5.59 -18.11
C GLN A 262 -17.55 4.15 -17.60
N ARG A 263 -16.37 3.59 -17.29
CA ARG A 263 -16.23 2.24 -16.73
C ARG A 263 -16.45 2.19 -15.21
N TYR A 264 -16.05 3.23 -14.50
CA TYR A 264 -16.16 3.35 -13.05
C TYR A 264 -16.87 4.65 -12.65
N PRO A 265 -18.20 4.74 -12.76
CA PRO A 265 -18.93 6.00 -12.56
C PRO A 265 -18.77 6.61 -11.16
N LYS A 266 -18.55 5.76 -10.15
CA LYS A 266 -18.34 6.17 -8.75
C LYS A 266 -16.87 6.47 -8.40
N PHE A 267 -15.96 6.49 -9.38
CA PHE A 267 -14.55 6.76 -9.13
C PHE A 267 -14.36 8.18 -8.58
N LEU A 268 -13.84 8.26 -7.35
CA LEU A 268 -13.59 9.53 -6.67
C LEU A 268 -12.35 10.22 -7.26
N ALA A 269 -12.60 11.24 -8.07
CA ALA A 269 -11.56 12.07 -8.68
C ALA A 269 -11.25 13.27 -7.78
N LYS A 270 -10.34 13.10 -6.82
CA LYS A 270 -9.84 14.17 -5.94
C LYS A 270 -8.31 14.13 -5.85
N GLY A 271 -7.66 15.26 -6.15
CA GLY A 271 -6.19 15.40 -6.09
C GLY A 271 -5.49 14.58 -7.17
N ILE A 272 -5.07 13.35 -6.83
CA ILE A 272 -4.34 12.44 -7.71
C ILE A 272 -5.25 11.26 -8.08
N TYR A 273 -5.30 10.90 -9.37
CA TYR A 273 -6.17 9.84 -9.87
C TYR A 273 -5.38 8.54 -10.06
N LEU A 274 -5.31 7.75 -9.00
CA LEU A 274 -4.46 6.56 -8.93
C LEU A 274 -5.26 5.37 -8.36
N PRO A 275 -5.91 4.59 -9.22
CA PRO A 275 -6.70 3.43 -8.81
C PRO A 275 -5.84 2.36 -8.13
N GLY A 276 -6.45 1.57 -7.26
CA GLY A 276 -5.79 0.39 -6.66
C GLY A 276 -5.44 -0.68 -7.71
N PRO A 277 -4.52 -1.61 -7.41
CA PRO A 277 -4.01 -2.58 -8.37
C PRO A 277 -5.09 -3.56 -8.86
N CYS A 278 -5.84 -4.19 -7.95
CA CYS A 278 -6.99 -5.05 -8.31
C CYS A 278 -8.30 -4.25 -8.32
N ASN A 279 -8.57 -3.49 -7.25
CA ASN A 279 -9.78 -2.68 -7.11
C ASN A 279 -9.67 -1.35 -7.87
N ARG A 280 -9.98 -1.43 -9.16
CA ARG A 280 -9.93 -0.31 -10.12
C ARG A 280 -11.02 0.75 -9.92
N ALA A 281 -12.05 0.46 -9.11
CA ALA A 281 -13.08 1.46 -8.81
C ALA A 281 -12.70 2.37 -7.63
N SER A 282 -11.66 2.03 -6.85
CA SER A 282 -11.20 2.84 -5.73
C SER A 282 -10.00 3.67 -6.10
N ASN A 283 -10.02 4.95 -5.76
CA ASN A 283 -8.85 5.81 -5.88
C ASN A 283 -7.98 5.67 -4.62
N GLY A 284 -6.76 5.13 -4.76
CA GLY A 284 -5.74 5.06 -3.71
C GLY A 284 -4.85 6.31 -3.62
N GLY A 285 -5.00 7.24 -4.56
CA GLY A 285 -4.32 8.53 -4.60
C GLY A 285 -5.15 9.70 -4.06
N VAL A 286 -6.23 9.44 -3.31
CA VAL A 286 -7.09 10.51 -2.78
C VAL A 286 -6.29 11.40 -1.83
N VAL A 287 -6.03 12.62 -2.29
CA VAL A 287 -5.39 13.69 -1.53
C VAL A 287 -6.12 15.00 -1.83
N ASP A 288 -5.93 16.02 -1.00
CA ASP A 288 -6.43 17.34 -1.34
C ASP A 288 -5.71 17.93 -2.57
N PHE A 289 -6.38 18.83 -3.30
CA PHE A 289 -5.80 19.55 -4.42
C PHE A 289 -4.58 20.37 -3.99
N ASP A 290 -4.59 20.93 -2.78
CA ASP A 290 -3.43 21.65 -2.24
C ASP A 290 -2.23 20.73 -2.05
N TYR A 291 -2.46 19.51 -1.55
CA TYR A 291 -1.40 18.52 -1.38
C TYR A 291 -0.88 18.02 -2.73
N LYS A 292 -1.75 17.84 -3.72
CA LYS A 292 -1.32 17.57 -5.10
C LYS A 292 -0.43 18.69 -5.63
N THR A 293 -0.83 19.95 -5.48
CA THR A 293 -0.04 21.11 -5.94
C THR A 293 1.31 21.18 -5.23
N ARG A 294 1.34 20.98 -3.91
CA ARG A 294 2.60 20.92 -3.13
C ARG A 294 3.50 19.78 -3.60
N PHE A 295 2.94 18.59 -3.88
CA PHE A 295 3.71 17.47 -4.42
C PHE A 295 4.33 17.82 -5.77
N VAL A 296 3.56 18.40 -6.70
CA VAL A 296 4.08 18.83 -8.01
C VAL A 296 5.20 19.85 -7.84
N ASN A 297 5.05 20.84 -6.96
CA ASN A 297 6.11 21.81 -6.68
C ASN A 297 7.38 21.14 -6.15
N VAL A 298 7.25 20.17 -5.24
CA VAL A 298 8.38 19.37 -4.76
C VAL A 298 9.02 18.60 -5.92
N CYS A 299 8.22 17.98 -6.79
CA CYS A 299 8.71 17.30 -7.99
C CYS A 299 9.46 18.24 -8.94
N THR A 300 8.98 19.48 -9.14
CA THR A 300 9.63 20.46 -10.03
C THR A 300 11.00 20.90 -9.53
N ILE A 301 11.16 21.13 -8.22
CA ILE A 301 12.44 21.61 -7.66
C ILE A 301 13.44 20.49 -7.35
N SER A 302 12.95 19.27 -7.15
CA SER A 302 13.79 18.16 -6.66
C SER A 302 14.93 17.75 -7.60
N PRO A 303 14.77 17.69 -8.94
CA PRO A 303 15.86 17.32 -9.84
C PRO A 303 17.13 18.15 -9.64
N SER A 304 17.01 19.49 -9.63
CA SER A 304 18.16 20.39 -9.42
C SER A 304 18.73 20.27 -8.01
N CYS A 305 17.88 20.14 -6.99
CA CYS A 305 18.35 19.91 -5.62
C CYS A 305 19.10 18.58 -5.47
N LEU A 306 18.61 17.52 -6.13
CA LEU A 306 19.23 16.19 -6.11
C LEU A 306 20.57 16.18 -6.85
N GLU A 307 20.68 16.91 -7.95
CA GLU A 307 21.95 17.06 -8.67
C GLU A 307 23.01 17.70 -7.77
N LEU A 308 22.68 18.81 -7.10
CA LEU A 308 23.57 19.42 -6.10
C LEU A 308 23.86 18.48 -4.93
N PHE A 309 22.86 17.74 -4.46
CA PHE A 309 23.01 16.78 -3.37
C PHE A 309 24.01 15.67 -3.71
N PHE A 310 23.87 15.05 -4.88
CA PHE A 310 24.76 13.98 -5.35
C PHE A 310 26.16 14.49 -5.67
N ASN A 311 26.28 15.68 -6.27
CA ASN A 311 27.58 16.26 -6.62
C ASN A 311 28.40 16.68 -5.39
N ASN A 312 27.73 17.09 -4.30
CA ASN A 312 28.40 17.59 -3.10
C ASN A 312 28.50 16.56 -1.97
N ASN A 313 28.11 15.29 -2.19
CA ASN A 313 28.07 14.24 -1.16
C ASN A 313 27.38 14.71 0.15
N LEU A 314 26.29 15.47 0.01
CA LEU A 314 25.57 16.02 1.15
C LEU A 314 24.84 14.92 1.92
N LYS A 315 24.52 15.19 3.20
CA LYS A 315 23.73 14.29 4.06
C LYS A 315 22.27 14.76 4.07
N LEU A 316 21.31 13.82 4.12
CA LEU A 316 19.88 14.14 4.21
C LEU A 316 19.53 14.81 5.54
#